data_AF-A0A2G9TAM5-F1
#
_entry.id   AF-A0A2G9TAM5-F1
#
_cell.length_a   1.000
_cell.length_b   1.000
_cell.length_c   1.000
_cell.angle_alpha   90.00
_cell.angle_beta   90.00
_cell.angle_gamma   90.00
#
_symmetry.space_group_name_H-M   'P 1'
#
loop_
_entity.id
_entity.type
_entity.pdbx_description
1 polymer ?
#
loop_
_entity_poly.entity_id
_entity_poly.type
_entity_poly.pdbx_seq_one_letter_code
_entity_poly.pdbx_strand_id
1 'polypeptide(L)'
;SCLEAEKGRIETGEGGLKALWLEEPEYTFEMAMTCDGCANAARRVLGKLGDKVTVDKIDVGTKQVVVTTDLPASDILEALKKTGKEIKQLQ
;
A
#
# COMPACT_ATOMS: atom_id res chain seq x y z
N SER A 1 -5.89 39.85 -26.53
CA SER A 1 -6.65 38.98 -25.64
C SER A 1 -5.70 37.93 -25.10
N CYS A 2 -5.24 38.02 -23.84
CA CYS A 2 -6.05 37.79 -22.62
C CYS A 2 -6.81 36.46 -22.81
N LEU A 3 -6.30 35.31 -22.38
CA LEU A 3 -6.11 34.85 -21.00
C LEU A 3 -7.43 34.94 -20.21
N GLU A 4 -8.02 33.77 -19.92
CA GLU A 4 -8.81 33.43 -18.73
C GLU A 4 -9.12 31.91 -18.84
N ALA A 5 -8.58 31.06 -17.96
CA ALA A 5 -9.08 30.75 -16.60
C ALA A 5 -10.34 29.85 -16.68
N GLU A 6 -10.59 28.81 -15.88
CA GLU A 6 -10.01 28.29 -14.65
C GLU A 6 -10.72 26.96 -14.28
N LYS A 7 -10.22 26.32 -13.20
CA LYS A 7 -10.76 25.19 -12.40
C LYS A 7 -10.31 23.78 -12.82
N GLY A 8 -9.70 22.97 -11.95
CA GLY A 8 -9.71 23.04 -10.50
C GLY A 8 -8.58 22.23 -9.86
N ARG A 9 -8.10 22.83 -8.78
CA ARG A 9 -7.22 22.35 -7.72
C ARG A 9 -7.80 21.12 -7.01
N ILE A 10 -7.01 20.07 -6.85
CA ILE A 10 -6.85 19.43 -5.53
C ILE A 10 -5.36 19.24 -5.25
N GLU A 11 -4.96 19.77 -4.11
CA GLU A 11 -3.65 19.68 -3.48
C GLU A 11 -3.58 18.43 -2.60
N THR A 12 -2.39 17.83 -2.56
CA THR A 12 -1.69 17.07 -1.51
C THR A 12 -0.72 16.18 -2.31
N GLY A 13 0.60 16.42 -2.34
CA GLY A 13 1.47 16.84 -1.25
C GLY A 13 2.27 15.62 -0.81
N GLU A 14 3.57 15.65 -1.11
CA GLU A 14 4.66 14.74 -0.68
C GLU A 14 5.04 13.57 -1.62
N GLY A 15 6.28 13.65 -2.13
CA GLY A 15 7.00 12.63 -2.90
C GLY A 15 7.00 12.88 -4.41
N GLY A 16 7.77 13.81 -4.98
CA GLY A 16 9.22 13.88 -4.85
C GLY A 16 9.86 12.94 -5.88
N LEU A 17 10.48 13.50 -6.92
CA LEU A 17 11.28 12.76 -7.89
C LEU A 17 12.30 11.85 -7.18
N LYS A 18 12.28 10.54 -7.45
CA LYS A 18 13.45 9.64 -7.38
C LYS A 18 13.38 8.71 -8.59
N ALA A 19 14.05 9.03 -9.69
CA ALA A 19 15.48 8.78 -9.92
C ALA A 19 15.80 7.28 -10.02
N LEU A 20 15.74 6.75 -11.23
CA LEU A 20 16.83 6.02 -11.92
C LEU A 20 17.83 5.21 -11.07
N TRP A 21 17.42 4.37 -10.11
CA TRP A 21 18.20 3.25 -9.54
C TRP A 21 17.17 2.23 -8.99
N LEU A 22 17.30 0.94 -9.31
CA LEU A 22 16.36 -0.11 -8.89
C LEU A 22 16.42 -0.32 -7.36
N GLU A 23 15.61 0.41 -6.61
CA GLU A 23 15.21 0.04 -5.25
C GLU A 23 13.70 -0.23 -5.29
N GLU A 24 13.32 -1.47 -5.02
CA GLU A 24 11.93 -1.87 -4.94
C GLU A 24 11.28 -1.20 -3.71
N PRO A 25 10.18 -0.44 -3.86
CA PRO A 25 9.53 0.21 -2.73
C PRO A 25 9.05 -0.81 -1.70
N GLU A 26 9.48 -0.66 -0.45
CA GLU A 26 8.93 -1.38 0.69
C GLU A 26 7.85 -0.54 1.37
N TYR A 27 6.70 -1.15 1.62
CA TYR A 27 5.59 -0.56 2.35
C TYR A 27 5.24 -1.38 3.58
N THR A 28 5.00 -0.69 4.68
CA THR A 28 4.56 -1.27 5.94
C THR A 28 3.15 -0.82 6.27
N PHE A 29 2.27 -1.79 6.53
CA PHE A 29 0.90 -1.58 6.93
C PHE A 29 0.62 -2.18 8.30
N GLU A 30 -0.08 -1.44 9.15
CA GLU A 30 -0.73 -1.99 10.33
C GLU A 30 -2.13 -2.46 9.94
N MET A 31 -2.43 -3.75 10.16
CA MET A 31 -3.74 -4.34 9.89
C MET A 31 -4.28 -4.97 11.16
N ALA A 32 -5.56 -4.70 11.49
CA ALA A 32 -6.23 -5.28 12.66
C ALA A 32 -6.46 -6.80 12.54
N MET A 33 -5.39 -7.58 12.70
CA MET A 33 -5.37 -9.04 12.69
C MET A 33 -5.66 -9.54 14.11
N THR A 34 -6.56 -10.51 14.24
CA THR A 34 -6.96 -11.11 15.54
C THR A 34 -6.62 -12.60 15.64
N CYS A 35 -6.21 -13.23 14.54
CA CYS A 35 -5.84 -14.63 14.45
C CYS A 35 -5.07 -14.90 13.14
N ASP A 36 -4.38 -16.03 13.05
CA ASP A 36 -3.70 -16.49 11.82
C ASP A 36 -4.59 -16.53 10.59
N GLY A 37 -5.91 -16.74 10.76
CA GLY A 37 -6.87 -16.66 9.66
C GLY A 37 -6.91 -15.28 8.99
N CYS A 38 -6.71 -14.20 9.75
CA CYS A 38 -6.62 -12.83 9.21
C CYS A 38 -5.31 -12.61 8.45
N ALA A 39 -4.20 -13.14 8.96
CA ALA A 39 -2.91 -13.09 8.28
C ALA A 39 -2.95 -13.86 6.94
N ASN A 40 -3.59 -15.03 6.91
CA ASN A 40 -3.78 -15.76 5.67
C ASN A 40 -4.70 -15.01 4.69
N ALA A 41 -5.75 -14.34 5.18
CA ALA A 41 -6.58 -13.49 4.34
C ALA A 41 -5.78 -12.35 3.69
N ALA A 42 -4.88 -11.70 4.44
CA ALA A 42 -3.96 -10.68 3.92
C ALA A 42 -3.06 -11.26 2.82
N ARG A 43 -2.40 -12.41 3.05
CA ARG A 43 -1.60 -13.11 2.03
C ARG A 43 -2.40 -13.41 0.76
N ARG A 44 -3.65 -13.87 0.92
CA ARG A 44 -4.52 -14.22 -0.21
C ARG A 44 -4.91 -13.02 -1.06
N VAL A 45 -5.17 -11.86 -0.46
CA VAL A 45 -5.52 -10.65 -1.23
C VAL A 45 -4.29 -10.01 -1.87
N LEU A 46 -3.14 -10.03 -1.19
CA LEU A 46 -1.88 -9.54 -1.74
C LEU A 46 -1.40 -10.43 -2.89
N GLY A 47 -1.50 -11.76 -2.76
CA GLY A 47 -1.17 -12.70 -3.83
C GLY A 47 -2.04 -12.57 -5.08
N LYS A 48 -3.20 -11.89 -5.02
CA LYS A 48 -3.99 -11.57 -6.23
C LYS A 48 -3.35 -10.48 -7.09
N LEU A 49 -2.44 -9.70 -6.53
CA LEU A 49 -1.66 -8.70 -7.26
C LEU A 49 -0.52 -9.35 -8.07
N GLY A 50 -0.30 -10.66 -7.90
CA GLY A 50 0.65 -11.46 -8.65
C GLY A 50 2.10 -11.21 -8.22
N ASP A 51 3.03 -11.47 -9.12
CA ASP A 51 4.49 -11.36 -8.89
C ASP A 51 4.98 -9.92 -8.71
N LYS A 52 4.08 -8.94 -8.76
CA LYS A 52 4.37 -7.52 -8.54
C LYS A 52 4.48 -7.15 -7.06
N VAL A 53 4.01 -8.04 -6.17
CA VAL A 53 3.98 -7.83 -4.72
C VAL A 53 4.61 -9.00 -4.02
N THR A 54 5.69 -8.72 -3.31
CA THR A 54 6.38 -9.63 -2.43
C THR A 54 5.95 -9.37 -1.00
N VAL A 55 5.57 -10.43 -0.27
CA VAL A 55 5.18 -10.33 1.13
C VAL A 55 6.37 -10.71 1.99
N ASP A 56 7.10 -9.72 2.47
CA ASP A 56 8.29 -9.91 3.31
C ASP A 56 7.93 -10.43 4.69
N LYS A 57 6.92 -9.83 5.33
CA LYS A 57 6.59 -10.14 6.72
C LYS A 57 5.12 -9.92 7.04
N ILE A 58 4.52 -10.86 7.78
CA ILE A 58 3.17 -10.70 8.34
C ILE A 58 3.20 -11.26 9.76
N ASP A 59 2.97 -10.39 10.72
CA ASP A 59 2.95 -10.71 12.15
C ASP A 59 1.60 -10.41 12.75
N VAL A 60 0.94 -11.44 13.27
CA VAL A 60 -0.33 -11.30 14.00
C VAL A 60 -0.11 -10.63 15.35
N GLY A 61 1.05 -10.86 15.99
CA GLY A 61 1.39 -10.30 17.30
C GLY A 61 1.59 -8.79 17.27
N THR A 62 2.35 -8.29 16.30
CA THR A 62 2.58 -6.85 16.10
C THR A 62 1.56 -6.19 15.20
N LYS A 63 0.69 -6.97 14.54
CA LYS A 63 -0.34 -6.50 13.60
C LYS A 63 0.25 -5.79 12.37
N GLN A 64 1.46 -6.18 11.98
CA GLN A 64 2.20 -5.55 10.88
C GLN A 64 2.27 -6.46 9.66
N VAL A 65 2.22 -5.81 8.50
CA VAL A 65 2.34 -6.40 7.16
C VAL A 65 3.37 -5.58 6.41
N VAL A 66 4.50 -6.18 6.06
CA VAL A 66 5.57 -5.58 5.25
C VAL A 66 5.54 -6.22 3.88
N VAL A 67 5.52 -5.39 2.84
CA VAL A 67 5.50 -5.83 1.45
C VAL A 67 6.45 -5.00 0.61
N THR A 68 7.09 -5.64 -0.35
CA THR A 68 7.93 -5.01 -1.36
C THR A 68 7.25 -5.10 -2.71
N THR A 69 7.13 -3.99 -3.44
CA THR A 69 6.31 -3.94 -4.66
C THR A 69 6.66 -2.75 -5.54
N ASP A 70 6.63 -2.96 -6.87
CA ASP A 70 6.71 -1.87 -7.86
C ASP A 70 5.44 -1.01 -7.95
N LEU A 71 4.32 -1.51 -7.41
CA LEU A 71 3.04 -0.80 -7.37
C LEU A 71 3.00 0.24 -6.26
N PRO A 72 2.23 1.33 -6.41
CA PRO A 72 2.09 2.33 -5.35
C PRO A 72 1.33 1.76 -4.15
N ALA A 73 1.61 2.31 -2.96
CA ALA A 73 0.98 1.90 -1.69
C ALA A 73 -0.56 1.90 -1.73
N SER A 74 -1.17 2.76 -2.55
CA SER A 74 -2.62 2.82 -2.75
C SER A 74 -3.21 1.50 -3.24
N ASP A 75 -2.59 0.84 -4.22
CA ASP A 75 -3.06 -0.44 -4.77
C ASP A 75 -3.00 -1.54 -3.71
N ILE A 76 -1.94 -1.54 -2.90
CA ILE A 76 -1.77 -2.49 -1.80
C ILE A 76 -2.83 -2.27 -0.73
N LEU A 77 -3.06 -1.02 -0.36
CA LEU A 77 -4.05 -0.63 0.63
C LEU A 77 -5.46 -1.00 0.16
N GLU A 78 -5.79 -0.82 -1.12
CA GLU A 78 -7.05 -1.28 -1.70
C GLU A 78 -7.19 -2.80 -1.70
N ALA A 79 -6.12 -3.54 -1.98
CA ALA A 79 -6.13 -4.99 -1.88
C ALA A 79 -6.37 -5.46 -0.43
N LEU A 80 -5.65 -4.87 0.53
CA LEU A 80 -5.80 -5.18 1.95
C LEU A 80 -7.21 -4.82 2.45
N LYS A 81 -7.81 -3.71 2.00
CA LYS A 81 -9.19 -3.33 2.37
C LYS A 81 -10.23 -4.40 2.04
N LYS A 82 -9.99 -5.26 1.04
CA LYS A 82 -10.86 -6.40 0.70
C LYS A 82 -10.96 -7.45 1.81
N THR A 83 -10.04 -7.43 2.78
CA THR A 83 -10.11 -8.27 3.98
C THR A 83 -11.17 -7.80 4.98
N GLY A 84 -11.72 -6.58 4.81
CA GLY A 84 -12.70 -5.99 5.71
C GLY A 84 -12.12 -5.59 7.07
N LYS A 85 -10.80 -5.35 7.14
CA LYS A 85 -10.10 -4.92 8.35
C LYS A 85 -9.68 -3.46 8.27
N GLU A 86 -9.52 -2.84 9.43
CA GLU A 86 -8.87 -1.53 9.52
C GLU A 86 -7.39 -1.69 9.18
N ILE A 87 -6.92 -0.85 8.24
CA ILE A 87 -5.55 -0.84 7.74
C ILE A 87 -5.03 0.59 7.80
N LYS A 88 -3.82 0.77 8.32
CA LYS A 88 -3.10 2.04 8.35
C LYS A 88 -1.75 1.84 7.67
N GLN A 89 -1.41 2.72 6.74
CA GLN A 89 -0.06 2.76 6.20
C GLN A 89 0.86 3.41 7.23
N LEU A 90 1.95 2.73 7.57
CA LEU A 90 2.98 3.26 8.47
C LEU A 90 4.11 3.91 7.67
N GLN A 91 4.57 3.26 6.60
CA GLN A 91 5.60 3.74 5.68
C GLN A 91 5.29 3.21 4.28
#